data_AF-A0A199UD06-F1
#
_entry.id   AF-A0A199UD06-F1
#
_cell.length_a   1.000
_cell.length_b   1.000
_cell.length_c   1.000
_cell.angle_alpha   90.00
_cell.angle_beta   90.00
_cell.angle_gamma   90.00
#
_symmetry.space_group_name_H-M   'P 1'
#
loop_
_entity.id
_entity.type
_entity.pdbx_description
1 polymer ?
#
loop_
_entity_poly.entity_id
_entity_poly.type
_entity_poly.pdbx_seq_one_letter_code
_entity_poly.pdbx_strand_id
1 'polypeptide(L)'
;MHSGAQSVLFVGDLSYSDRYEHNDGIRWDTWGRFIERSAAYQPWIWTAGNHEIEYRPELGEVATFKPYLHRVTTPYLASKSSSPMWYAVRRASAHIIVLSSYSPFVKYTPQWWWLKGELQQVDRERTPWLIVLMHAPLYNSNEAHYMEGESMRAAFESWFVQYKVDIVFAGHVHAYERSYRISNINYNVTSGNRYPVPDKCAPVYVTVGDGGNQEGLALRFSDPQPDYSAFREASYGHSTLELKNRTHALYHWNRNDDGKQVPTDFVGEQHSTEEAEEESSFPETRRLRCFALRTNQMSKGLLLLLLRQSLALLAYLQHFGGRIRGIPSKSYIFVVCNKLSKDLKTVS
;
A
#
# COMPACT_ATOMS: atom_id res chain seq x y z
N MET A 1 -8.03 -4.16 -25.09
CA MET A 1 -6.55 -4.26 -24.92
C MET A 1 -6.29 -4.87 -23.55
N HIS A 2 -5.60 -6.01 -23.47
CA HIS A 2 -5.25 -6.68 -22.22
C HIS A 2 -3.99 -6.03 -21.65
N SER A 3 -4.09 -5.33 -20.53
CA SER A 3 -2.94 -4.75 -19.84
C SER A 3 -1.96 -5.78 -19.24
N GLY A 4 -2.26 -7.07 -19.36
CA GLY A 4 -1.50 -8.15 -18.73
C GLY A 4 -1.68 -8.25 -17.21
N ALA A 5 -2.45 -7.33 -16.61
CA ALA A 5 -2.80 -7.32 -15.18
C ALA A 5 -3.26 -8.68 -14.68
N GLN A 6 -2.74 -9.11 -13.54
CA GLN A 6 -3.13 -10.34 -12.87
C GLN A 6 -3.94 -10.09 -11.60
N SER A 7 -3.92 -8.85 -11.08
CA SER A 7 -4.61 -8.42 -9.86
C SER A 7 -4.88 -6.92 -9.90
N VAL A 8 -5.90 -6.49 -9.16
CA VAL A 8 -6.13 -5.06 -8.86
C VAL A 8 -5.95 -4.84 -7.36
N LEU A 9 -5.24 -3.78 -6.98
CA LEU A 9 -5.21 -3.20 -5.65
C LEU A 9 -6.17 -2.01 -5.68
N PHE A 10 -7.26 -2.08 -4.93
CA PHE A 10 -8.31 -1.08 -4.97
C PHE A 10 -8.27 -0.26 -3.68
N VAL A 11 -7.97 1.03 -3.79
CA VAL A 11 -7.61 1.90 -2.65
C VAL A 11 -8.82 2.60 -2.00
N GLY A 12 -9.99 1.98 -2.02
CA GLY A 12 -11.22 2.48 -1.40
C GLY A 12 -12.07 3.38 -2.29
N ASP A 13 -13.25 3.73 -1.79
CA ASP A 13 -14.34 4.41 -2.48
C ASP A 13 -14.82 3.66 -3.74
N LEU A 14 -15.58 2.61 -3.48
CA LEU A 14 -16.04 1.66 -4.48
C LEU A 14 -17.17 2.28 -5.29
N SER A 15 -18.39 2.32 -4.75
CA SER A 15 -19.59 2.58 -5.56
C SER A 15 -20.05 4.04 -5.54
N TYR A 16 -19.64 4.82 -4.53
CA TYR A 16 -20.20 6.14 -4.22
C TYR A 16 -21.74 6.13 -4.13
N SER A 17 -22.33 5.01 -3.69
CA SER A 17 -23.80 4.85 -3.55
C SER A 17 -24.40 5.76 -2.49
N ASP A 18 -23.61 6.10 -1.48
CA ASP A 18 -23.94 6.99 -0.37
C ASP A 18 -24.32 8.42 -0.82
N ARG A 19 -23.88 8.83 -2.02
CA ARG A 19 -24.22 10.12 -2.64
C ARG A 19 -25.63 10.17 -3.25
N TYR A 20 -26.37 9.06 -3.28
CA TYR A 20 -27.73 9.02 -3.81
C TYR A 20 -28.76 9.21 -2.70
N GLU A 21 -29.81 9.98 -3.01
CA GLU A 21 -30.85 10.42 -2.05
C GLU A 21 -31.57 9.25 -1.35
N HIS A 22 -31.70 8.13 -2.06
CA HIS A 22 -32.21 6.87 -1.53
C HIS A 22 -31.17 5.78 -1.78
N ASN A 23 -30.23 5.66 -0.85
CA ASN A 23 -29.17 4.64 -0.86
C ASN A 23 -29.74 3.26 -0.48
N ASP A 24 -30.65 2.75 -1.30
CA ASP A 24 -31.29 1.42 -1.16
C ASP A 24 -30.38 0.26 -1.61
N GLY A 25 -29.12 0.56 -1.93
CA GLY A 25 -28.15 -0.41 -2.41
C GLY A 25 -28.20 -0.67 -3.92
N ILE A 26 -29.13 -0.09 -4.70
CA ILE A 26 -29.17 -0.29 -6.16
C ILE A 26 -27.84 0.13 -6.81
N ARG A 27 -27.21 1.20 -6.30
CA ARG A 27 -25.93 1.66 -6.84
C ARG A 27 -24.78 0.70 -6.56
N TRP A 28 -24.76 0.07 -5.39
CA TRP A 28 -23.88 -1.07 -5.12
C TRP A 28 -24.11 -2.21 -6.12
N ASP A 29 -25.35 -2.56 -6.43
CA ASP A 29 -25.67 -3.63 -7.37
C ASP A 29 -25.22 -3.29 -8.80
N THR A 30 -25.46 -2.05 -9.26
CA THR A 30 -25.00 -1.61 -10.58
C THR A 30 -23.48 -1.59 -10.67
N TRP A 31 -22.80 -1.17 -9.59
CA TRP A 31 -21.35 -1.15 -9.53
C TRP A 31 -20.77 -2.57 -9.58
N GLY A 32 -21.34 -3.51 -8.82
CA GLY A 32 -20.97 -4.92 -8.87
C GLY A 32 -21.06 -5.51 -10.28
N ARG A 33 -22.19 -5.28 -10.98
CA ARG A 33 -22.36 -5.70 -12.38
C ARG A 33 -21.35 -5.03 -13.32
N PHE A 34 -21.02 -3.76 -13.08
CA PHE A 34 -20.07 -3.02 -13.90
C PHE A 34 -18.64 -3.57 -13.78
N ILE A 35 -18.19 -3.89 -12.57
CA ILE A 35 -16.83 -4.40 -12.33
C ILE A 35 -16.69 -5.90 -12.57
N GLU A 36 -17.80 -6.66 -12.65
CA GLU A 36 -17.82 -8.12 -12.84
C GLU A 36 -16.92 -8.58 -13.99
N ARG A 37 -16.94 -7.85 -15.12
CA ARG A 37 -16.10 -8.12 -16.30
C ARG A 37 -14.58 -8.14 -16.01
N SER A 38 -14.15 -7.61 -14.87
CA SER A 38 -12.78 -7.66 -14.37
C SER A 38 -12.68 -8.53 -13.11
N ALA A 39 -13.44 -8.21 -12.06
CA ALA A 39 -13.31 -8.84 -10.75
C ALA A 39 -13.71 -10.33 -10.74
N ALA A 40 -14.49 -10.82 -11.71
CA ALA A 40 -14.78 -12.24 -11.86
C ALA A 40 -13.60 -13.06 -12.43
N TYR A 41 -12.63 -12.40 -13.08
CA TYR A 41 -11.54 -13.07 -13.81
C TYR A 41 -10.16 -12.81 -13.21
N GLN A 42 -10.02 -11.78 -12.38
CA GLN A 42 -8.82 -11.51 -11.59
C GLN A 42 -9.23 -10.95 -10.23
N PRO A 43 -8.53 -11.29 -9.14
CA PRO A 43 -8.94 -10.82 -7.83
C PRO A 43 -8.57 -9.35 -7.65
N TRP A 44 -9.47 -8.65 -6.99
CA TRP A 44 -9.29 -7.30 -6.51
C TRP A 44 -9.02 -7.37 -4.99
N ILE A 45 -8.01 -6.65 -4.54
CA ILE A 45 -7.62 -6.55 -3.13
C ILE A 45 -8.22 -5.24 -2.63
N TRP A 46 -9.17 -5.35 -1.71
CA TRP A 46 -10.07 -4.28 -1.30
C TRP A 46 -9.56 -3.51 -0.10
N THR A 47 -9.39 -2.20 -0.26
CA THR A 47 -9.33 -1.25 0.85
C THR A 47 -10.69 -0.58 0.98
N ALA A 48 -11.12 -0.26 2.21
CA ALA A 48 -12.35 0.51 2.44
C ALA A 48 -12.03 2.00 2.55
N GLY A 49 -12.80 2.84 1.86
CA GLY A 49 -12.73 4.30 1.90
C GLY A 49 -13.80 4.94 2.77
N ASN A 50 -13.92 6.26 2.71
CA ASN A 50 -14.95 6.97 3.48
C ASN A 50 -16.34 6.75 2.87
N HIS A 51 -16.44 6.53 1.57
CA HIS A 51 -17.73 6.26 0.92
C HIS A 51 -18.32 4.89 1.31
N GLU A 52 -17.50 4.01 1.87
CA GLU A 52 -17.98 2.75 2.45
C GLU A 52 -18.51 2.91 3.89
N ILE A 53 -18.28 4.05 4.57
CA ILE A 53 -18.73 4.24 5.97
C ILE A 53 -20.26 4.16 6.05
N GLU A 54 -20.97 4.83 5.14
CA GLU A 54 -22.43 4.83 5.01
C GLU A 54 -23.18 5.07 6.33
N TYR A 55 -22.65 5.96 7.19
CA TYR A 55 -23.29 6.36 8.45
C TYR A 55 -24.40 7.37 8.17
N ARG A 56 -25.67 6.94 8.32
CA ARG A 56 -26.88 7.70 7.97
C ARG A 56 -27.89 7.65 9.13
N PRO A 57 -27.60 8.30 10.28
CA PRO A 57 -28.45 8.27 11.47
C PRO A 57 -29.87 8.80 11.21
N GLU A 58 -30.04 9.72 10.26
CA GLU A 58 -31.34 10.26 9.85
C GLU A 58 -32.24 9.21 9.16
N LEU A 59 -31.68 8.11 8.66
CA LEU A 59 -32.39 6.96 8.12
C LEU A 59 -32.45 5.78 9.12
N GLY A 60 -31.97 5.97 10.35
CA GLY A 60 -31.84 4.91 11.36
C GLY A 60 -30.66 3.96 11.15
N GLU A 61 -29.76 4.25 10.20
CA GLU A 61 -28.59 3.42 9.87
C GLU A 61 -27.34 3.98 10.56
N VAL A 62 -27.07 3.48 11.77
CA VAL A 62 -25.93 3.91 12.61
C VAL A 62 -24.73 2.96 12.55
N ALA A 63 -24.90 1.79 11.93
CA ALA A 63 -23.82 0.81 11.76
C ALA A 63 -22.95 1.20 10.56
N THR A 64 -21.66 1.45 10.79
CA THR A 64 -20.73 1.80 9.73
C THR A 64 -20.34 0.59 8.88
N PHE A 65 -20.03 0.82 7.61
CA PHE A 65 -19.56 -0.21 6.66
C PHE A 65 -20.53 -1.35 6.36
N LYS A 66 -21.79 -1.25 6.77
CA LYS A 66 -22.75 -2.35 6.64
C LYS A 66 -22.88 -2.87 5.20
N PRO A 67 -23.15 -2.05 4.16
CA PRO A 67 -23.26 -2.58 2.80
C PRO A 67 -21.95 -3.13 2.25
N TYR A 68 -20.82 -2.47 2.52
CA TYR A 68 -19.49 -2.96 2.17
C TYR A 68 -19.22 -4.34 2.76
N LEU A 69 -19.42 -4.53 4.07
CA LEU A 69 -19.15 -5.78 4.79
C LEU A 69 -20.05 -6.93 4.34
N HIS A 70 -21.26 -6.65 3.83
CA HIS A 70 -22.16 -7.67 3.29
C HIS A 70 -21.83 -8.08 1.85
N ARG A 71 -21.12 -7.24 1.09
CA ARG A 71 -20.88 -7.43 -0.36
C ARG A 71 -19.44 -7.79 -0.68
N VAL A 72 -18.50 -7.31 0.12
CA VAL A 72 -17.06 -7.45 -0.10
C VAL A 72 -16.46 -8.34 0.99
N THR A 73 -15.96 -9.49 0.59
CA THR A 73 -15.26 -10.40 1.50
C THR A 73 -13.75 -10.25 1.36
N THR A 74 -13.04 -10.35 2.47
CA THR A 74 -11.57 -10.26 2.51
C THR A 74 -11.00 -11.48 3.23
N PRO A 75 -9.77 -11.91 2.92
CA PRO A 75 -9.14 -13.07 3.54
C PRO A 75 -8.54 -12.77 4.92
N TYR A 76 -9.17 -11.90 5.71
CA TYR A 76 -8.58 -11.32 6.93
C TYR A 76 -8.20 -12.35 8.00
N LEU A 77 -8.96 -13.45 8.10
CA LEU A 77 -8.64 -14.57 8.99
C LEU A 77 -7.32 -15.26 8.61
N ALA A 78 -6.97 -15.31 7.31
CA ALA A 78 -5.72 -15.92 6.85
C ALA A 78 -4.49 -15.14 7.31
N SER A 79 -4.62 -13.82 7.51
CA SER A 79 -3.59 -12.97 8.12
C SER A 79 -3.77 -12.77 9.63
N LYS A 80 -4.57 -13.61 10.30
CA LYS A 80 -4.85 -13.52 11.75
C LYS A 80 -5.37 -12.15 12.20
N SER A 81 -6.07 -11.44 11.30
CA SER A 81 -6.77 -10.21 11.66
C SER A 81 -8.10 -10.53 12.33
N SER A 82 -8.55 -9.64 13.20
CA SER A 82 -9.87 -9.70 13.83
C SER A 82 -10.96 -8.97 13.02
N SER A 83 -10.61 -8.34 11.90
CA SER A 83 -11.55 -7.52 11.11
C SER A 83 -11.28 -7.63 9.60
N PRO A 84 -12.33 -7.66 8.76
CA PRO A 84 -12.18 -7.63 7.31
C PRO A 84 -11.59 -6.32 6.77
N MET A 85 -11.50 -5.28 7.59
CA MET A 85 -11.09 -3.93 7.20
C MET A 85 -9.56 -3.73 7.16
N TRP A 86 -8.80 -4.57 7.87
CA TRP A 86 -7.33 -4.56 7.82
C TRP A 86 -6.83 -5.99 7.78
N TYR A 87 -5.99 -6.31 6.81
CA TYR A 87 -5.54 -7.66 6.55
C TYR A 87 -4.29 -7.67 5.68
N ALA A 88 -3.69 -8.83 5.47
CA ALA A 88 -2.56 -8.97 4.57
C ALA A 88 -2.74 -10.16 3.62
N VAL A 89 -2.17 -10.03 2.43
CA VAL A 89 -2.07 -11.10 1.46
C VAL A 89 -0.64 -11.18 0.92
N ARG A 90 -0.18 -12.38 0.64
CA ARG A 90 1.09 -12.62 -0.04
C ARG A 90 0.78 -13.15 -1.43
N ARG A 91 1.24 -12.45 -2.46
CA ARG A 91 1.00 -12.83 -3.86
C ARG A 91 2.28 -12.64 -4.67
N ALA A 92 2.70 -13.70 -5.36
CA ALA A 92 3.99 -13.74 -6.06
C ALA A 92 5.12 -13.29 -5.12
N SER A 93 5.88 -12.26 -5.48
CA SER A 93 6.98 -11.69 -4.70
C SER A 93 6.57 -10.54 -3.76
N ALA A 94 5.26 -10.29 -3.58
CA ALA A 94 4.76 -9.18 -2.78
C ALA A 94 4.06 -9.64 -1.50
N HIS A 95 4.37 -8.97 -0.39
CA HIS A 95 3.60 -8.95 0.84
C HIS A 95 2.82 -7.64 0.87
N ILE A 96 1.50 -7.74 0.77
CA ILE A 96 0.60 -6.61 0.66
C ILE A 96 -0.17 -6.50 1.98
N ILE A 97 -0.05 -5.36 2.64
CA ILE A 97 -0.77 -5.01 3.88
C ILE A 97 -1.86 -4.01 3.51
N VAL A 98 -3.09 -4.28 3.93
CA VAL A 98 -4.26 -3.41 3.77
C VAL A 98 -4.62 -2.84 5.12
N LEU A 99 -4.71 -1.52 5.22
CA LEU A 99 -5.08 -0.79 6.43
C LEU A 99 -6.41 -0.06 6.23
N SER A 100 -7.12 0.17 7.33
CA SER A 100 -8.36 0.92 7.39
C SER A 100 -8.12 2.30 7.98
N SER A 101 -8.21 3.33 7.13
CA SER A 101 -8.11 4.74 7.52
C SER A 101 -9.22 5.18 8.49
N TYR A 102 -10.36 4.48 8.49
CA TYR A 102 -11.58 4.86 9.21
C TYR A 102 -11.96 3.88 10.32
N SER A 103 -11.01 3.02 10.73
CA SER A 103 -11.13 2.19 11.93
C SER A 103 -10.09 2.64 12.97
N PRO A 104 -10.30 2.40 14.28
CA PRO A 104 -9.32 2.78 15.29
C PRO A 104 -7.93 2.17 15.00
N PHE A 105 -6.90 3.02 14.94
CA PHE A 105 -5.52 2.64 14.60
C PHE A 105 -4.47 3.14 15.59
N VAL A 106 -4.86 3.88 16.62
CA VAL A 106 -3.93 4.38 17.64
C VAL A 106 -3.41 3.25 18.54
N LYS A 107 -2.38 3.54 19.33
CA LYS A 107 -1.75 2.59 20.25
C LYS A 107 -2.80 1.80 21.06
N TYR A 108 -2.61 0.49 21.12
CA TYR A 108 -3.47 -0.49 21.80
C TYR A 108 -4.81 -0.84 21.13
N THR A 109 -5.13 -0.26 19.98
CA THR A 109 -6.28 -0.72 19.18
C THR A 109 -6.00 -2.07 18.49
N PRO A 110 -7.04 -2.83 18.10
CA PRO A 110 -6.85 -4.10 17.39
C PRO A 110 -6.03 -3.98 16.09
N GLN A 111 -6.28 -2.96 15.28
CA GLN A 111 -5.52 -2.72 14.05
C GLN A 111 -4.05 -2.41 14.34
N TRP A 112 -3.77 -1.61 15.38
CA TRP A 112 -2.40 -1.29 15.79
C TRP A 112 -1.61 -2.53 16.23
N TRP A 113 -2.22 -3.38 17.08
CA TRP A 113 -1.60 -4.63 17.52
C TRP A 113 -1.37 -5.60 16.37
N TRP A 114 -2.37 -5.73 15.50
CA TRP A 114 -2.28 -6.58 14.33
C TRP A 114 -1.15 -6.13 13.38
N LEU A 115 -1.09 -4.84 13.02
CA LEU A 115 -0.06 -4.32 12.11
C LEU A 115 1.34 -4.52 12.68
N LYS A 116 1.53 -4.27 13.97
CA LYS A 116 2.81 -4.52 14.66
C LYS A 116 3.25 -5.97 14.51
N GLY A 117 2.33 -6.92 14.68
CA GLY A 117 2.60 -8.35 14.50
C GLY A 117 2.77 -8.77 13.04
N GLU A 118 2.05 -8.18 12.10
CA GLU A 118 2.16 -8.51 10.68
C GLU A 118 3.49 -8.02 10.08
N LEU A 119 3.96 -6.83 10.47
CA LEU A 119 5.27 -6.31 10.05
C LEU A 119 6.43 -7.22 10.50
N GLN A 120 6.32 -7.81 11.69
CA GLN A 120 7.30 -8.79 12.19
C GLN A 120 7.30 -10.12 11.41
N GLN A 121 6.23 -10.42 10.68
CA GLN A 121 6.09 -11.62 9.85
C GLN A 121 6.51 -11.39 8.39
N VAL A 122 7.02 -10.20 8.05
CA VAL A 122 7.55 -9.91 6.71
C VAL A 122 8.86 -10.68 6.53
N ASP A 123 8.87 -11.58 5.56
CA ASP A 123 10.07 -12.30 5.10
C ASP A 123 10.47 -11.76 3.72
N ARG A 124 11.51 -10.92 3.70
CA ARG A 124 11.99 -10.25 2.48
C ARG A 124 12.68 -11.20 1.50
N GLU A 125 13.14 -12.37 1.95
CA GLU A 125 13.73 -13.38 1.05
C GLU A 125 12.63 -14.05 0.22
N ARG A 126 11.44 -14.22 0.79
CA ARG A 126 10.28 -14.83 0.11
C ARG A 126 9.44 -13.81 -0.65
N THR A 127 9.20 -12.66 -0.02
CA THR A 127 8.39 -11.56 -0.56
C THR A 127 9.18 -10.27 -0.47
N PRO A 128 10.11 -10.02 -1.42
CA PRO A 128 10.99 -8.86 -1.39
C PRO A 128 10.27 -7.53 -1.59
N TRP A 129 9.00 -7.51 -2.02
CA TRP A 129 8.22 -6.27 -2.15
C TRP A 129 7.20 -6.16 -1.01
N LEU A 130 7.32 -5.12 -0.19
CA LEU A 130 6.40 -4.80 0.89
C LEU A 130 5.56 -3.59 0.48
N ILE A 131 4.27 -3.83 0.27
CA ILE A 131 3.32 -2.84 -0.24
C ILE A 131 2.28 -2.58 0.84
N VAL A 132 1.95 -1.32 1.08
CA VAL A 132 0.85 -0.94 1.98
C VAL A 132 -0.25 -0.25 1.17
N LEU A 133 -1.50 -0.64 1.44
CA LEU A 133 -2.70 0.00 0.92
C LEU A 133 -3.43 0.67 2.08
N MET A 134 -3.87 1.90 1.86
CA MET A 134 -4.80 2.63 2.72
C MET A 134 -5.66 3.55 1.86
N HIS A 135 -6.69 4.18 2.43
CA HIS A 135 -7.53 5.08 1.65
C HIS A 135 -7.02 6.51 1.71
N ALA A 136 -6.93 7.09 2.91
CA ALA A 136 -6.46 8.46 3.12
C ALA A 136 -4.92 8.54 3.00
N PRO A 137 -4.36 9.38 2.10
CA PRO A 137 -2.93 9.51 1.91
C PRO A 137 -2.24 10.16 3.11
N LEU A 138 -1.07 9.62 3.50
CA LEU A 138 -0.23 10.22 4.55
C LEU A 138 0.50 11.49 4.08
N TYR A 139 0.81 11.54 2.78
CA TYR A 139 1.41 12.70 2.12
C TYR A 139 0.50 13.12 0.96
N ASN A 140 0.06 14.38 1.01
CA ASN A 140 -0.87 14.96 0.04
C ASN A 140 -0.59 16.46 -0.05
N SER A 141 -0.30 16.95 -1.25
CA SER A 141 -0.13 18.38 -1.52
C SER A 141 -1.35 19.03 -2.18
N ASN A 142 -2.41 18.27 -2.43
CA ASN A 142 -3.69 18.78 -2.90
C ASN A 142 -4.42 19.53 -1.76
N GLU A 143 -5.17 20.58 -2.10
CA GLU A 143 -6.01 21.29 -1.13
C GLU A 143 -7.15 20.40 -0.61
N ALA A 144 -7.67 19.51 -1.46
CA ALA A 144 -8.67 18.52 -1.04
C ALA A 144 -8.02 17.52 -0.06
N HIS A 145 -8.66 17.34 1.08
CA HIS A 145 -8.22 16.41 2.14
C HIS A 145 -6.79 16.68 2.64
N TYR A 146 -6.34 17.93 2.56
CA TYR A 146 -5.02 18.32 3.03
C TYR A 146 -4.87 18.00 4.52
N MET A 147 -3.79 17.29 4.87
CA MET A 147 -3.47 16.87 6.24
C MET A 147 -4.47 15.91 6.92
N GLU A 148 -5.45 15.34 6.22
CA GLU A 148 -6.38 14.36 6.83
C GLU A 148 -5.66 13.07 7.30
N GLY A 149 -4.60 12.65 6.59
CA GLY A 149 -3.79 11.48 6.94
C GLY A 149 -2.85 11.64 8.13
N GLU A 150 -2.70 12.84 8.70
CA GLU A 150 -1.68 13.16 9.72
C GLU A 150 -1.77 12.27 10.96
N SER A 151 -3.00 11.95 11.40
CA SER A 151 -3.21 11.10 12.58
C SER A 151 -2.66 9.69 12.38
N MET A 152 -2.87 9.12 11.19
CA MET A 152 -2.34 7.80 10.85
C MET A 152 -0.83 7.87 10.58
N ARG A 153 -0.35 8.96 9.97
CA ARG A 153 1.08 9.20 9.75
C ARG A 153 1.85 9.19 11.08
N ALA A 154 1.36 9.93 12.07
CA ALA A 154 1.93 9.94 13.42
C ALA A 154 1.94 8.55 14.08
N ALA A 155 0.96 7.68 13.77
CA ALA A 155 0.87 6.34 14.34
C ALA A 155 1.80 5.32 13.65
N PHE A 156 1.95 5.37 12.32
CA PHE A 156 2.52 4.27 11.55
C PHE A 156 3.74 4.60 10.69
N GLU A 157 4.00 5.88 10.37
CA GLU A 157 5.11 6.24 9.46
C GLU A 157 6.46 5.72 9.95
N SER A 158 6.72 5.83 11.26
CA SER A 158 7.96 5.31 11.86
C SER A 158 8.15 3.80 11.63
N TRP A 159 7.07 3.02 11.59
CA TRP A 159 7.12 1.60 11.28
C TRP A 159 7.33 1.36 9.79
N PHE A 160 6.74 2.16 8.91
CA PHE A 160 6.97 2.03 7.47
C PHE A 160 8.43 2.26 7.12
N VAL A 161 9.06 3.27 7.73
CA VAL A 161 10.50 3.53 7.60
C VAL A 161 11.32 2.39 8.22
N GLN A 162 10.99 1.94 9.44
CA GLN A 162 11.72 0.88 10.13
C GLN A 162 11.73 -0.45 9.35
N TYR A 163 10.59 -0.83 8.78
CA TYR A 163 10.43 -2.06 7.99
C TYR A 163 10.71 -1.84 6.49
N LYS A 164 11.19 -0.64 6.13
CA LYS A 164 11.60 -0.25 4.78
C LYS A 164 10.51 -0.51 3.74
N VAL A 165 9.24 -0.22 4.03
CA VAL A 165 8.12 -0.40 3.07
C VAL A 165 8.54 0.19 1.72
N ASP A 166 8.29 -0.52 0.62
CA ASP A 166 8.77 -0.06 -0.69
C ASP A 166 7.87 1.04 -1.24
N ILE A 167 6.54 0.83 -1.16
CA ILE A 167 5.53 1.73 -1.70
C ILE A 167 4.23 1.68 -0.89
N VAL A 168 3.61 2.84 -0.70
CA VAL A 168 2.31 3.01 -0.07
C VAL A 168 1.36 3.57 -1.12
N PHE A 169 0.24 2.89 -1.37
CA PHE A 169 -0.82 3.38 -2.25
C PHE A 169 -2.02 3.89 -1.43
N ALA A 170 -2.51 5.05 -1.83
CA ALA A 170 -3.69 5.70 -1.29
C ALA A 170 -4.63 6.18 -2.40
N GLY A 171 -5.89 6.38 -2.05
CA GLY A 171 -6.93 6.95 -2.91
C GLY A 171 -7.34 8.32 -2.38
N HIS A 172 -8.64 8.48 -2.14
CA HIS A 172 -9.29 9.61 -1.44
C HIS A 172 -9.22 10.95 -2.18
N VAL A 173 -8.02 11.47 -2.47
CA VAL A 173 -7.85 12.66 -3.27
C VAL A 173 -8.06 12.31 -4.74
N HIS A 174 -8.99 13.00 -5.40
CA HIS A 174 -9.38 12.72 -6.80
C HIS A 174 -8.37 13.31 -7.81
N ALA A 175 -7.10 12.94 -7.65
CA ALA A 175 -5.99 13.33 -8.49
C ALA A 175 -4.85 12.30 -8.34
N TYR A 176 -3.82 12.45 -9.15
CA TYR A 176 -2.59 11.67 -9.06
C TYR A 176 -1.49 12.47 -8.35
N GLU A 177 -0.77 11.82 -7.44
CA GLU A 177 0.44 12.37 -6.82
C GLU A 177 1.44 11.27 -6.44
N ARG A 178 2.74 11.52 -6.61
CA ARG A 178 3.82 10.64 -6.18
C ARG A 178 4.87 11.44 -5.41
N SER A 179 5.26 10.95 -4.26
CA SER A 179 6.31 11.55 -3.44
C SER A 179 7.72 11.09 -3.86
N TYR A 180 8.74 11.81 -3.41
CA TYR A 180 10.07 11.24 -3.20
C TYR A 180 10.08 10.33 -1.95
N ARG A 181 11.17 9.59 -1.73
CA ARG A 181 11.40 8.85 -0.48
C ARG A 181 11.77 9.83 0.63
N ILE A 182 10.81 10.11 1.49
CA ILE A 182 10.87 11.14 2.54
C ILE A 182 10.22 10.61 3.82
N SER A 183 10.68 11.07 4.97
CA SER A 183 10.08 10.77 6.26
C SER A 183 9.95 12.02 7.14
N ASN A 184 8.93 12.04 7.98
CA ASN A 184 8.70 13.09 8.98
C ASN A 184 8.47 12.50 10.37
N ILE A 185 9.44 11.66 10.79
CA ILE A 185 9.39 10.87 12.03
C ILE A 185 10.26 11.45 13.16
N ASN A 186 10.96 12.56 12.90
CA ASN A 186 11.91 13.18 13.84
C ASN A 186 11.30 14.30 14.67
N TYR A 187 9.98 14.51 14.60
CA TYR A 187 9.28 15.47 15.43
C TYR A 187 9.19 14.98 16.88
N ASN A 188 9.56 15.83 17.84
CA ASN A 188 9.54 15.50 19.28
C ASN A 188 8.89 16.61 20.15
N VAL A 189 8.07 17.47 19.54
CA VAL A 189 7.46 18.67 20.13
C VAL A 189 8.44 19.82 20.40
N THR A 190 9.61 19.57 21.00
CA THR A 190 10.48 20.64 21.54
C THR A 190 11.61 21.11 20.60
N SER A 191 12.20 20.21 19.82
CA SER A 191 13.39 20.49 19.00
C SER A 191 13.49 19.65 17.72
N GLY A 192 12.55 18.75 17.51
CA GLY A 192 12.53 17.81 16.40
C GLY A 192 12.22 18.50 15.07
N ASN A 193 12.62 17.85 13.97
CA ASN A 193 12.30 18.38 12.66
C ASN A 193 10.79 18.24 12.42
N ARG A 194 10.12 19.36 12.15
CA ARG A 194 8.69 19.44 11.84
C ARG A 194 8.38 19.21 10.35
N TYR A 195 9.40 19.27 9.51
CA TYR A 195 9.27 19.12 8.06
C TYR A 195 9.83 17.78 7.60
N PRO A 196 9.22 17.18 6.56
CA PRO A 196 9.75 15.96 5.96
C PRO A 196 11.18 16.16 5.44
N VAL A 197 12.00 15.11 5.54
CA VAL A 197 13.36 15.09 5.03
C VAL A 197 13.58 13.89 4.10
N PRO A 198 14.49 13.97 3.13
CA PRO A 198 14.88 12.83 2.32
C PRO A 198 15.35 11.65 3.18
N ASP A 199 14.78 10.47 2.92
CA ASP A 199 15.07 9.25 3.69
C ASP A 199 14.98 8.04 2.78
N LYS A 200 16.12 7.42 2.46
CA LYS A 200 16.18 6.24 1.58
C LYS A 200 15.47 5.02 2.16
N CYS A 201 15.20 4.98 3.47
CA CYS A 201 14.47 3.89 4.11
C CYS A 201 12.95 4.09 4.08
N ALA A 202 12.46 5.29 3.74
CA ALA A 202 11.05 5.57 3.64
C ALA A 202 10.46 5.03 2.34
N PRO A 203 9.17 4.63 2.32
CA PRO A 203 8.48 4.28 1.10
C PRO A 203 8.33 5.48 0.16
N VAL A 204 8.03 5.18 -1.10
CA VAL A 204 7.35 6.15 -1.96
C VAL A 204 5.86 6.13 -1.64
N TYR A 205 5.27 7.32 -1.45
CA TYR A 205 3.84 7.48 -1.26
C TYR A 205 3.20 7.86 -2.60
N VAL A 206 2.14 7.14 -2.96
CA VAL A 206 1.41 7.34 -4.21
C VAL A 206 -0.06 7.51 -3.93
N THR A 207 -0.62 8.62 -4.38
CA THR A 207 -2.05 8.91 -4.42
C THR A 207 -2.56 8.62 -5.82
N VAL A 208 -3.53 7.72 -5.93
CA VAL A 208 -4.16 7.23 -7.17
C VAL A 208 -5.68 7.11 -6.93
N GLY A 209 -6.27 8.21 -6.47
CA GLY A 209 -7.73 8.35 -6.24
C GLY A 209 -8.47 8.86 -7.48
N ASP A 210 -7.80 8.93 -8.62
CA ASP A 210 -8.20 9.56 -9.88
C ASP A 210 -9.00 8.64 -10.81
N GLY A 211 -9.83 7.76 -10.25
CA GLY A 211 -10.53 6.72 -11.00
C GLY A 211 -11.55 7.19 -12.03
N GLY A 212 -12.16 8.36 -11.80
CA GLY A 212 -13.36 8.79 -12.52
C GLY A 212 -14.65 8.71 -11.71
N ASN A 213 -14.61 9.02 -10.40
CA ASN A 213 -15.81 9.11 -9.59
C ASN A 213 -16.64 10.37 -9.93
N GLN A 214 -17.88 10.40 -9.44
CA GLN A 214 -18.86 11.42 -9.79
C GLN A 214 -18.61 12.81 -9.18
N GLU A 215 -17.73 12.93 -8.19
CA GLU A 215 -17.45 14.19 -7.49
C GLU A 215 -16.51 15.10 -8.26
N GLY A 216 -15.83 14.57 -9.29
CA GLY A 216 -14.92 15.33 -10.12
C GLY A 216 -13.46 15.25 -9.66
N LEU A 217 -12.59 15.90 -10.43
CA LEU A 217 -11.15 15.97 -10.14
C LEU A 217 -10.84 17.02 -9.06
N ALA A 218 -9.86 16.71 -8.21
CA ALA A 218 -9.30 17.63 -7.24
C ALA A 218 -8.22 18.51 -7.91
N LEU A 219 -8.64 19.65 -8.49
CA LEU A 219 -7.80 20.45 -9.40
C LEU A 219 -6.74 21.32 -8.71
N ARG A 220 -6.84 21.55 -7.39
CA ARG A 220 -6.03 22.56 -6.69
C ARG A 220 -4.95 21.91 -5.85
N PHE A 221 -3.71 22.29 -6.13
CA PHE A 221 -2.54 21.87 -5.35
C PHE A 221 -1.90 23.07 -4.67
N SER A 222 -1.25 22.79 -3.54
CA SER A 222 -0.43 23.77 -2.81
C SER A 222 0.66 24.33 -3.74
N ASP A 223 0.81 25.65 -3.75
CA ASP A 223 1.81 26.36 -4.56
C ASP A 223 2.73 27.19 -3.64
N PRO A 224 4.07 27.05 -3.72
CA PRO A 224 4.82 26.17 -4.62
C PRO A 224 4.65 24.67 -4.33
N GLN A 225 5.03 23.82 -5.29
CA GLN A 225 5.11 22.37 -5.07
C GLN A 225 6.04 22.07 -3.90
N PRO A 226 5.56 21.37 -2.85
CA PRO A 226 6.42 20.98 -1.74
C PRO A 226 7.54 20.03 -2.19
N ASP A 227 8.73 20.16 -1.60
CA ASP A 227 9.92 19.36 -1.96
C ASP A 227 9.72 17.84 -1.84
N TYR A 228 8.75 17.39 -1.04
CA TYR A 228 8.44 15.96 -0.92
C TYR A 228 7.64 15.41 -2.11
N SER A 229 6.94 16.27 -2.87
CA SER A 229 6.10 15.88 -4.00
C SER A 229 6.96 15.83 -5.25
N ALA A 230 7.08 14.66 -5.87
CA ALA A 230 7.90 14.47 -7.07
C ALA A 230 7.12 14.75 -8.35
N PHE A 231 5.87 14.28 -8.41
CA PHE A 231 4.96 14.50 -9.53
C PHE A 231 3.53 14.59 -9.02
N ARG A 232 2.71 15.44 -9.62
CA ARG A 232 1.29 15.59 -9.29
C ARG A 232 0.52 16.13 -10.49
N GLU A 233 -0.66 15.57 -10.75
CA GLU A 233 -1.53 15.99 -11.85
C GLU A 233 -2.99 15.66 -11.52
N ALA A 234 -3.90 16.58 -11.83
CA ALA A 234 -5.34 16.34 -11.72
C ALA A 234 -5.89 15.91 -13.10
N SER A 235 -5.78 14.61 -13.37
CA SER A 235 -6.37 13.94 -14.54
C SER A 235 -6.88 12.58 -14.11
N TYR A 236 -7.90 12.05 -14.78
CA TYR A 236 -8.35 10.69 -14.48
C TYR A 236 -7.40 9.65 -15.07
N GLY A 237 -7.23 8.52 -14.39
CA GLY A 237 -6.27 7.52 -14.79
C GLY A 237 -6.29 6.26 -13.95
N HIS A 238 -5.22 5.48 -14.10
CA HIS A 238 -4.91 4.32 -13.27
C HIS A 238 -3.41 4.02 -13.31
N SER A 239 -2.93 3.27 -12.33
CA SER A 239 -1.52 2.89 -12.26
C SER A 239 -1.28 1.41 -12.52
N THR A 240 -0.10 1.11 -13.04
CA THR A 240 0.41 -0.26 -13.20
C THR A 240 1.74 -0.41 -12.48
N LEU A 241 1.84 -1.45 -11.66
CA LEU A 241 3.07 -1.89 -10.98
C LEU A 241 3.46 -3.26 -11.52
N GLU A 242 4.61 -3.33 -12.19
CA GLU A 242 5.19 -4.57 -12.69
C GLU A 242 6.41 -4.98 -11.87
N LEU A 243 6.27 -6.04 -11.07
CA LEU A 243 7.38 -6.60 -10.29
C LEU A 243 8.22 -7.49 -11.20
N LYS A 244 9.42 -7.02 -11.56
CA LYS A 244 10.30 -7.73 -12.50
C LYS A 244 11.07 -8.85 -11.80
N ASN A 245 11.64 -8.53 -10.64
CA ASN A 245 12.43 -9.45 -9.82
C ASN A 245 12.54 -8.88 -8.39
N ARG A 246 13.42 -9.44 -7.55
CA ARG A 246 13.61 -9.01 -6.16
C ARG A 246 14.18 -7.60 -5.99
N THR A 247 14.77 -7.01 -7.03
CA THR A 247 15.38 -5.68 -6.96
C THR A 247 14.68 -4.64 -7.82
N HIS A 248 13.97 -5.01 -8.89
CA HIS A 248 13.38 -4.05 -9.83
C HIS A 248 11.87 -4.19 -9.93
N ALA A 249 11.18 -3.07 -9.78
CA ALA A 249 9.78 -2.90 -10.16
C ALA A 249 9.62 -1.68 -11.08
N LEU A 250 8.70 -1.76 -12.02
CA LEU A 250 8.33 -0.62 -12.87
C LEU A 250 6.96 -0.12 -12.46
N TYR A 251 6.87 1.15 -12.11
CA TYR A 251 5.63 1.82 -11.77
C TYR A 251 5.30 2.86 -12.84
N HIS A 252 4.09 2.77 -13.41
CA HIS A 252 3.56 3.71 -14.39
C HIS A 252 2.22 4.27 -13.91
N TRP A 253 1.97 5.54 -14.19
CA TRP A 253 0.62 6.12 -14.17
C TRP A 253 0.16 6.42 -15.60
N ASN A 254 -1.09 6.07 -15.90
CA ASN A 254 -1.68 6.15 -17.25
C ASN A 254 -2.95 7.00 -17.19
N ARG A 255 -2.94 8.15 -17.87
CA ARG A 255 -4.10 9.02 -18.00
C ARG A 255 -5.14 8.45 -18.96
N ASN A 256 -6.42 8.74 -18.70
CA ASN A 256 -7.56 8.30 -19.52
C ASN A 256 -7.65 9.03 -20.88
N ASP A 257 -7.22 10.29 -20.94
CA ASP A 257 -7.28 11.14 -22.15
C ASP A 257 -6.18 10.80 -23.19
N ASP A 258 -5.28 9.89 -22.82
CA ASP A 258 -4.31 9.16 -23.66
C ASP A 258 -4.64 9.05 -25.15
N GLY A 259 -5.76 8.38 -25.45
CA GLY A 259 -6.00 7.72 -26.76
C GLY A 259 -4.89 6.74 -27.21
N LYS A 260 -3.74 6.74 -26.52
CA LYS A 260 -2.46 6.08 -26.74
C LYS A 260 -1.93 5.65 -25.37
N GLN A 261 -1.32 4.48 -25.31
CA GLN A 261 -0.76 3.87 -24.09
C GLN A 261 0.64 4.43 -23.78
N VAL A 262 0.74 5.72 -23.45
CA VAL A 262 2.02 6.31 -23.03
C VAL A 262 1.93 6.63 -21.53
N PRO A 263 2.75 6.00 -20.68
CA PRO A 263 2.86 6.39 -19.27
C PRO A 263 3.15 7.88 -19.15
N THR A 264 2.34 8.60 -18.37
CA THR A 264 2.53 10.03 -18.09
C THR A 264 3.62 10.23 -17.03
N ASP A 265 3.74 9.27 -16.11
CA ASP A 265 4.85 9.18 -15.15
C ASP A 265 5.41 7.76 -15.10
N PHE A 266 6.73 7.64 -14.93
CA PHE A 266 7.49 6.38 -14.94
C PHE A 266 8.59 6.39 -13.87
N VAL A 267 8.61 5.38 -13.02
CA VAL A 267 9.70 5.18 -12.06
C VAL A 267 10.11 3.70 -12.03
N GLY A 268 11.42 3.46 -12.14
CA GLY A 268 12.03 2.19 -11.79
C GLY A 268 12.39 2.19 -10.31
N GLU A 269 11.75 1.33 -9.52
CA GLU A 269 12.10 1.14 -8.11
C GLU A 269 13.21 0.11 -8.00
N GLN A 270 14.30 0.49 -7.32
CA GLN A 270 15.40 -0.40 -6.96
C GLN A 270 15.38 -0.71 -5.46
N HIS A 271 15.18 -1.97 -5.10
CA HIS A 271 15.38 -2.44 -3.73
C HIS A 271 16.88 -2.45 -3.44
N SER A 272 17.37 -1.52 -2.62
CA SER A 272 18.78 -1.49 -2.23
C SER A 272 19.08 -2.62 -1.24
N THR A 273 19.71 -3.70 -1.72
CA THR A 273 20.21 -4.79 -0.85
C THR A 273 21.65 -4.58 -0.38
N GLU A 274 22.25 -3.41 -0.58
CA GLU A 274 23.67 -3.19 -0.25
C GLU A 274 23.85 -2.57 1.14
N GLU A 275 24.28 -3.42 2.09
CA GLU A 275 25.42 -3.06 2.95
C GLU A 275 26.63 -2.89 2.03
N ALA A 276 26.79 -1.73 1.40
CA ALA A 276 28.00 -1.42 0.67
C ALA A 276 29.12 -1.15 1.69
N GLU A 277 30.03 -2.12 1.85
CA GLU A 277 31.36 -1.90 2.37
C GLU A 277 32.08 -0.92 1.42
N GLU A 278 32.05 0.36 1.75
CA GLU A 278 32.91 1.35 1.10
C GLU A 278 34.11 1.64 2.02
N GLU A 279 35.19 0.90 1.79
CA GLU A 279 36.53 1.24 2.23
C GLU A 279 37.00 2.47 1.41
N SER A 280 36.99 3.67 1.99
CA SER A 280 38.10 4.62 1.80
C SER A 280 38.05 5.76 2.82
N SER A 281 39.23 6.05 3.35
CA SER A 281 39.66 7.06 4.31
C SER A 281 39.08 8.48 4.12
N PHE A 282 38.53 9.09 5.19
CA PHE A 282 38.66 10.51 5.60
C PHE A 282 37.87 10.74 6.92
N PRO A 283 38.24 11.71 7.80
CA PRO A 283 37.93 11.65 9.23
C PRO A 283 36.55 12.20 9.65
N GLU A 284 36.01 11.54 10.69
CA GLU A 284 35.01 11.96 11.69
C GLU A 284 34.08 13.16 11.38
N THR A 285 32.93 12.86 10.80
CA THR A 285 31.65 13.51 11.15
C THR A 285 30.53 12.46 11.11
N ARG A 286 29.65 12.49 12.11
CA ARG A 286 28.66 11.45 12.46
C ARG A 286 27.79 11.01 11.27
N ARG A 287 28.15 9.89 10.63
CA ARG A 287 27.26 9.12 9.77
C ARG A 287 26.37 8.23 10.64
N LEU A 288 25.06 8.48 10.64
CA LEU A 288 24.06 7.56 11.18
C LEU A 288 23.97 6.35 10.24
N ARG A 289 24.63 5.25 10.62
CA ARG A 289 24.39 3.93 10.03
C ARG A 289 23.11 3.36 10.63
N CYS A 290 22.24 2.78 9.79
CA CYS A 290 21.03 2.09 10.22
C CYS A 290 21.41 0.84 11.03
N PHE A 291 21.40 0.92 12.36
CA PHE A 291 21.51 -0.26 13.21
C PHE A 291 20.14 -0.89 13.40
N ALA A 292 20.01 -2.16 13.00
CA ALA A 292 19.01 -3.05 13.58
C ALA A 292 19.43 -3.38 15.01
N LEU A 293 18.80 -2.75 16.00
CA LEU A 293 18.98 -3.13 17.41
C LEU A 293 18.35 -4.51 17.63
N ARG A 294 19.17 -5.57 17.61
CA ARG A 294 18.82 -6.84 18.25
C ARG A 294 18.91 -6.64 19.75
N THR A 295 17.77 -6.75 20.44
CA THR A 295 17.72 -6.86 21.89
C THR A 295 18.36 -8.17 22.31
N ASN A 296 19.58 -8.14 22.86
CA ASN A 296 20.17 -9.25 23.60
C ASN A 296 20.54 -8.76 24.99
N GLN A 297 19.63 -8.95 25.94
CA GLN A 297 19.99 -9.17 27.34
C GLN A 297 19.51 -10.57 27.70
N MET A 298 20.43 -11.53 27.71
CA MET A 298 20.44 -12.64 28.66
C MET A 298 21.88 -13.11 28.79
N SER A 299 22.28 -13.33 30.04
CA SER A 299 23.64 -13.37 30.56
C SER A 299 24.46 -14.54 30.04
N LYS A 300 25.75 -14.28 29.81
CA LYS A 300 26.81 -15.28 29.63
C LYS A 300 26.92 -16.09 30.94
N GLY A 301 26.32 -17.27 30.97
CA GLY A 301 26.42 -18.17 32.13
C GLY A 301 25.89 -19.58 31.92
N LEU A 302 25.27 -19.89 30.77
CA LEU A 302 24.65 -21.20 30.54
C LEU A 302 24.82 -21.71 29.09
N LEU A 303 25.99 -21.46 28.49
CA LEU A 303 26.35 -21.98 27.16
C LEU A 303 27.67 -22.76 27.19
N LEU A 304 27.96 -23.41 28.32
CA LEU A 304 29.11 -24.32 28.48
C LEU A 304 28.72 -25.74 28.90
N LEU A 305 27.42 -26.09 28.87
CA LEU A 305 26.95 -27.42 29.28
C LEU A 305 26.22 -28.23 28.20
N LEU A 306 26.11 -27.74 26.95
CA LEU A 306 25.42 -28.45 25.85
C LEU A 306 26.29 -28.58 24.58
N LEU A 307 27.61 -28.69 24.77
CA LEU A 307 28.56 -29.05 23.71
C LEU A 307 29.40 -30.26 24.17
N ARG A 308 28.71 -31.37 24.50
CA ARG A 308 29.24 -32.74 24.47
C ARG A 308 28.10 -33.68 24.11
N GLN A 309 28.35 -34.56 23.13
CA GLN A 309 27.42 -35.46 22.42
C GLN A 309 26.72 -34.75 21.23
N SER A 310 26.85 -35.13 19.95
CA SER A 310 27.50 -36.29 19.32
C SER A 310 27.68 -36.00 17.83
N LEU A 311 28.81 -36.44 17.27
CA LEU A 311 29.00 -36.66 15.84
C LEU A 311 28.02 -37.74 15.34
N ALA A 312 27.56 -37.56 14.10
CA ALA A 312 27.18 -38.57 13.09
C ALA A 312 25.85 -38.25 12.41
N LEU A 313 25.89 -37.59 11.25
CA LEU A 313 25.34 -38.12 9.98
C LEU A 313 25.60 -37.13 8.83
N LEU A 314 26.76 -37.27 8.21
CA LEU A 314 26.97 -36.95 6.80
C LEU A 314 26.83 -38.29 6.05
N ALA A 315 26.23 -38.24 4.85
CA ALA A 315 25.98 -39.33 3.90
C ALA A 315 24.64 -40.09 4.05
N TYR A 316 23.57 -39.52 3.48
CA TYR A 316 22.67 -40.28 2.61
C TYR A 316 21.85 -39.32 1.74
N LEU A 317 21.72 -39.66 0.44
CA LEU A 317 20.84 -39.08 -0.58
C LEU A 317 21.36 -37.92 -1.45
N GLN A 318 22.39 -38.24 -2.24
CA GLN A 318 22.37 -37.92 -3.67
C GLN A 318 21.47 -38.94 -4.40
N HIS A 319 20.33 -38.49 -4.95
CA HIS A 319 19.72 -38.95 -6.21
C HIS A 319 18.27 -38.46 -6.26
N PHE A 320 18.01 -37.43 -7.07
CA PHE A 320 17.04 -37.49 -8.16
C PHE A 320 17.15 -36.17 -8.95
N GLY A 321 17.50 -36.31 -10.22
CA GLY A 321 17.54 -35.22 -11.17
C GLY A 321 16.14 -34.75 -11.56
N GLY A 322 16.01 -33.46 -11.83
CA GLY A 322 14.81 -32.86 -12.40
C GLY A 322 15.08 -31.43 -12.84
N ARG A 323 15.52 -31.27 -14.10
CA ARG A 323 15.53 -29.97 -14.81
C ARG A 323 14.08 -29.51 -14.96
N ILE A 324 13.71 -28.39 -14.34
CA ILE A 324 12.53 -27.62 -14.74
C ILE A 324 13.03 -26.26 -15.24
N ARG A 325 12.82 -26.03 -16.54
CA ARG A 325 13.11 -24.76 -17.21
C ARG A 325 12.19 -23.68 -16.62
N GLY A 326 12.79 -22.62 -16.10
CA GLY A 326 12.08 -21.43 -15.68
C GLY A 326 11.49 -20.69 -16.88
N ILE A 327 10.19 -20.42 -16.81
CA ILE A 327 9.54 -19.36 -17.57
C ILE A 327 9.37 -18.22 -16.56
N PRO A 328 9.93 -17.02 -16.79
CA PRO A 328 9.68 -15.90 -15.90
C PRO A 328 8.22 -15.45 -16.10
N SER A 329 7.36 -15.79 -15.13
CA SER A 329 6.02 -15.22 -15.06
C SER A 329 6.13 -13.76 -14.64
N LYS A 330 5.96 -12.85 -15.60
CA LYS A 330 5.78 -11.43 -15.31
C LYS A 330 4.51 -11.27 -14.49
N SER A 331 4.61 -10.60 -13.33
CA SER A 331 3.45 -10.32 -12.48
C SER A 331 3.08 -8.84 -12.63
N TYR A 332 1.87 -8.59 -13.14
CA TYR A 332 1.34 -7.25 -13.31
C TYR A 332 0.27 -6.98 -12.26
N ILE A 333 0.38 -5.85 -11.57
CA ILE A 333 -0.57 -5.41 -10.54
C ILE A 333 -1.12 -4.04 -10.96
N PHE A 334 -2.44 -3.89 -10.94
CA PHE A 334 -3.13 -2.63 -11.22
C PHE A 334 -3.47 -1.94 -9.91
N VAL A 335 -3.37 -0.61 -9.86
CA VAL A 335 -3.95 0.18 -8.78
C VAL A 335 -4.99 1.11 -9.40
N VAL A 336 -6.24 0.96 -8.96
CA VAL A 336 -7.40 1.61 -9.57
C VAL A 336 -8.30 2.18 -8.47
N CYS A 337 -8.80 3.39 -8.70
CA CYS A 337 -10.00 3.94 -8.08
C CYS A 337 -11.11 4.00 -9.15
N ASN A 338 -12.38 4.06 -8.78
CA ASN A 338 -13.52 3.76 -9.65
C ASN A 338 -13.75 4.71 -10.86
N LYS A 339 -14.18 4.17 -12.01
CA LYS A 339 -14.71 4.92 -13.19
C LYS A 339 -16.22 4.73 -13.31
N LEU A 340 -17.02 5.78 -13.16
CA LEU A 340 -18.44 5.78 -13.53
C LEU A 340 -18.66 6.76 -14.68
N SER A 341 -18.81 6.26 -15.93
CA SER A 341 -19.12 7.12 -17.07
C SER A 341 -20.58 7.55 -17.06
N LYS A 342 -20.84 8.86 -17.09
CA LYS A 342 -22.13 9.44 -17.47
C LYS A 342 -22.36 9.22 -18.97
N ASP A 343 -22.94 8.08 -19.34
CA ASP A 343 -23.55 7.90 -20.66
C ASP A 343 -24.81 7.03 -20.52
N LEU A 344 -25.87 7.65 -20.01
CA LEU A 344 -27.25 7.22 -20.26
C LEU A 344 -27.88 8.30 -21.13
N LYS A 345 -27.64 8.22 -22.44
CA LYS A 345 -28.56 8.82 -23.39
C LYS A 345 -29.85 8.00 -23.35
N THR A 346 -30.92 8.69 -23.00
CA THR A 346 -32.32 8.26 -23.12
C THR A 346 -32.56 7.50 -24.42
N VAL A 347 -32.99 6.24 -24.29
CA VAL A 347 -33.75 5.56 -25.35
C VAL A 347 -35.21 5.82 -25.03
N SER A 348 -35.80 6.77 -25.77
CA SER A 348 -37.25 6.90 -25.98
C SER A 348 -37.55 6.57 -27.42
#